data_AF-A0A8C7KY83-F1
#
_entry.id   AF-A0A8C7KY83-F1
#
_cell.length_a   1.000
_cell.length_b   1.000
_cell.length_c   1.000
_cell.angle_alpha   90.00
_cell.angle_beta   90.00
_cell.angle_gamma   90.00
#
_symmetry.space_group_name_H-M   'P 1'
#
loop_
_entity.id
_entity.type
_entity.pdbx_description
1 polymer ?
#
loop_
_entity_poly.entity_id
_entity_poly.type
_entity_poly.pdbx_seq_one_letter_code
_entity_poly.pdbx_strand_id
1 'polypeptide(L)'
;MLHNSRPPQPQSAGFSFENTRRNAVLEGNLSELGYSSPKARKTGTTIAGIVFKDGVILAADTRATDDMVVADKNCMKIHYIAPNIYCCGAGVAADAEVTTQMMSSNMLFR
;
A
#
# COMPACT_ATOMS: atom_id res chain seq x y z
N MET A 1 18.79 -22.92 0.30
CA MET A 1 18.23 -23.63 1.47
C MET A 1 17.96 -22.64 2.57
N LEU A 2 16.71 -22.22 2.75
CA LEU A 2 16.12 -21.78 4.02
C LEU A 2 14.61 -21.98 3.83
N HIS A 3 14.17 -23.22 4.03
CA HIS A 3 12.74 -23.53 4.17
C HIS A 3 12.29 -22.90 5.49
N ASN A 4 11.49 -21.85 5.43
CA ASN A 4 10.82 -21.32 6.61
C ASN A 4 9.54 -22.14 6.83
N SER A 5 9.70 -23.35 7.36
CA SER A 5 8.60 -24.23 7.75
C SER A 5 8.00 -23.75 9.08
N ARG A 6 7.19 -22.69 9.05
CA ARG A 6 6.22 -22.45 10.12
C ARG A 6 4.88 -23.05 9.70
N PRO A 7 4.24 -23.89 10.53
CA PRO A 7 2.88 -24.34 10.25
C PRO A 7 1.96 -23.12 10.12
N PRO A 8 0.94 -23.16 9.24
CA PRO A 8 -0.02 -22.08 9.11
C PRO A 8 -0.73 -21.90 10.45
N GLN A 9 -0.36 -20.84 11.17
CA GLN A 9 -1.05 -20.47 12.39
C GLN A 9 -2.47 -20.05 12.02
N PRO A 10 -3.50 -20.47 12.76
CA PRO A 10 -4.86 -20.04 12.48
C PRO A 10 -4.90 -18.51 12.54
N GLN A 11 -5.17 -17.87 11.40
CA GLN A 11 -5.27 -16.42 11.30
C GLN A 11 -6.51 -15.97 12.08
N SER A 12 -6.34 -15.74 13.38
CA SER A 12 -7.31 -15.09 14.22
C SER A 12 -7.28 -13.59 13.89
N ALA A 13 -8.31 -13.14 13.18
CA ALA A 13 -8.53 -11.78 12.67
C ALA A 13 -7.74 -11.39 11.40
N GLY A 14 -8.39 -10.61 10.53
CA GLY A 14 -7.87 -10.14 9.24
C GLY A 14 -6.73 -9.12 9.31
N PHE A 15 -6.17 -8.87 10.50
CA PHE A 15 -5.05 -7.95 10.70
C PHE A 15 -3.85 -8.70 11.30
N SER A 16 -2.70 -8.65 10.63
CA SER A 16 -1.43 -9.17 11.14
C SER A 16 -0.54 -8.04 11.64
N PHE A 17 -0.17 -8.09 12.92
CA PHE A 17 0.74 -7.14 13.56
C PHE A 17 2.14 -7.72 13.81
N GLU A 18 2.50 -8.83 13.16
CA GLU A 18 3.79 -9.51 13.37
C GLU A 18 5.00 -8.58 13.15
N ASN A 19 4.87 -7.64 12.21
CA ASN A 19 5.91 -6.67 11.90
C ASN A 19 6.04 -5.51 12.90
N THR A 20 5.03 -5.27 13.75
CA THR A 20 5.04 -4.15 14.70
C THR A 20 6.14 -4.29 15.73
N ARG A 21 6.29 -5.48 16.31
CA ARG A 21 7.35 -5.76 17.29
C ARG A 21 8.74 -5.64 16.68
N ARG A 22 8.93 -6.14 15.45
CA ARG A 22 10.19 -6.01 14.71
C ARG A 22 10.54 -4.53 14.50
N ASN A 23 9.58 -3.73 14.05
CA ASN A 23 9.78 -2.29 13.83
C ASN A 23 10.20 -1.59 15.12
N ALA A 24 9.52 -1.83 16.25
CA ALA A 24 9.85 -1.21 17.52
C ALA A 24 11.29 -1.51 17.99
N VAL A 25 11.75 -2.76 17.83
CA VAL A 25 13.13 -3.15 18.17
C VAL A 25 14.15 -2.47 17.25
N LEU A 26 13.85 -2.41 15.95
CA LEU A 26 14.72 -1.76 14.98
C LEU A 26 14.83 -0.26 15.24
N GLU A 27 13.73 0.41 15.58
CA GLU A 27 13.74 1.84 15.92
C GLU A 27 14.61 2.12 17.15
N GLY A 28 14.50 1.30 18.20
CA GLY A 28 15.37 1.38 19.37
C GLY A 28 16.86 1.25 19.00
N ASN A 29 17.22 0.14 18.36
CA ASN A 29 18.62 -0.15 18.01
C ASN A 29 19.22 0.85 17.02
N LEU A 30 18.44 1.31 16.03
CA LEU A 30 18.89 2.31 15.05
C LEU A 30 19.09 3.67 15.70
N SER A 31 18.23 4.06 16.64
CA SER A 31 18.38 5.31 17.38
C SER A 31 19.65 5.34 18.23
N GLU A 32 20.03 4.22 18.85
CA GLU A 32 21.30 4.09 19.60
C GLU A 32 22.53 4.24 18.70
N LEU A 33 22.43 3.82 17.44
CA LEU A 33 23.48 3.94 16.42
C LEU A 33 23.45 5.29 15.68
N GLY A 34 22.56 6.22 16.06
CA GLY A 34 22.42 7.55 15.44
C GLY A 34 21.66 7.58 14.11
N TYR A 35 21.00 6.48 13.74
CA TYR A 35 20.17 6.42 12.54
C TYR A 35 18.70 6.72 12.85
N SER A 36 18.05 7.51 12.00
CA SER A 36 16.63 7.82 12.10
C SER A 36 15.77 6.94 11.19
N SER A 37 14.56 6.61 11.62
CA SER A 37 13.56 5.92 10.79
C SER A 37 13.29 6.67 9.48
N PRO A 38 13.05 5.96 8.36
CA PRO A 38 12.63 6.59 7.11
C PRO A 38 11.37 7.45 7.32
N LYS A 39 11.37 8.67 6.79
CA LYS A 39 10.18 9.54 6.85
C LYS A 39 9.18 9.11 5.79
N ALA A 40 7.90 9.08 6.17
CA ALA A 40 6.82 8.86 5.22
C ALA A 40 6.79 10.01 4.18
N ARG A 41 6.80 9.65 2.88
CA ARG A 41 6.73 10.63 1.80
C ARG A 41 5.31 11.16 1.65
N LYS A 42 5.12 12.48 1.66
CA LYS A 42 3.82 13.11 1.43
C LYS A 42 3.58 13.23 -0.07
N THR A 43 2.55 12.57 -0.58
CA THR A 43 2.28 12.50 -2.03
C THR A 43 1.08 13.32 -2.49
N GLY A 44 0.37 14.00 -1.58
CA GLY A 44 -0.65 14.98 -1.94
C GLY A 44 -1.88 14.40 -2.65
N THR A 45 -2.17 13.12 -2.43
CA THR A 45 -3.26 12.35 -3.07
C THR A 45 -4.59 12.50 -2.33
N THR A 46 -5.68 12.66 -3.08
CA THR A 46 -7.06 12.55 -2.54
C THR A 46 -7.86 11.55 -3.37
N ILE A 47 -8.49 10.60 -2.69
CA ILE A 47 -9.33 9.55 -3.28
C ILE A 47 -10.68 9.59 -2.56
N ALA A 48 -11.76 9.38 -3.31
CA ALA A 48 -13.10 9.22 -2.77
C ALA A 48 -13.80 8.01 -3.41
N GLY A 49 -14.68 7.36 -2.65
CA GLY A 49 -15.52 6.27 -3.10
C GLY A 49 -16.95 6.44 -2.62
N ILE A 50 -17.92 6.10 -3.47
CA ILE A 50 -19.36 6.13 -3.14
C ILE A 50 -20.00 4.81 -3.56
N VAL A 51 -20.87 4.26 -2.71
CA VAL A 51 -21.73 3.12 -3.03
C VAL A 51 -23.12 3.64 -3.39
N PHE A 52 -23.69 3.14 -4.49
CA PHE A 52 -25.07 3.40 -4.90
C PHE A 52 -25.81 2.08 -5.17
N LYS A 53 -27.10 2.16 -5.48
CA LYS A 53 -28.01 0.99 -5.55
C LYS A 53 -27.44 -0.20 -6.34
N ASP A 54 -26.78 0.07 -7.47
CA ASP A 54 -26.35 -0.96 -8.42
C ASP A 54 -24.84 -0.93 -8.69
N GLY A 55 -24.04 -0.28 -7.83
CA GLY A 55 -22.60 -0.23 -8.05
C GLY A 55 -21.83 0.69 -7.12
N VAL A 56 -20.59 0.97 -7.53
CA VAL A 56 -19.67 1.85 -6.83
C VAL A 56 -19.03 2.85 -7.79
N ILE A 57 -18.70 4.03 -7.29
CA ILE A 57 -17.92 5.06 -8.00
C ILE A 57 -16.60 5.22 -7.23
N LEU A 58 -15.49 5.19 -7.97
CA LEU A 58 -14.16 5.53 -7.46
C LEU A 58 -13.67 6.79 -8.18
N ALA A 59 -13.19 7.77 -7.42
CA ALA A 59 -12.64 9.01 -7.94
C ALA A 59 -11.29 9.28 -7.28
N ALA A 60 -10.33 9.74 -8.09
CA ALA A 60 -9.01 10.13 -7.60
C ALA A 60 -8.52 11.36 -8.37
N ASP A 61 -7.72 12.19 -7.71
CA ASP A 61 -7.01 13.28 -8.38
C ASP A 61 -5.86 12.73 -9.25
N THR A 62 -5.36 13.51 -10.21
CA THR A 62 -4.28 13.08 -11.12
C THR A 62 -2.91 13.68 -10.78
N ARG A 63 -2.85 14.55 -9.77
CA ARG A 63 -1.60 15.22 -9.38
C ARG A 63 -0.77 14.31 -8.46
N ALA A 64 0.51 14.17 -8.73
CA ALA A 64 1.48 13.59 -7.80
C ALA A 64 2.51 14.66 -7.42
N THR A 65 2.78 14.78 -6.12
CA THR A 65 3.79 15.72 -5.62
C THR A 65 4.99 14.99 -5.06
N ASP A 66 6.16 15.59 -5.24
CA ASP A 66 7.35 15.30 -4.46
C ASP A 66 7.59 16.47 -3.51
N ASP A 67 7.22 16.28 -2.25
CA ASP A 67 7.10 17.33 -1.24
C ASP A 67 6.26 18.52 -1.74
N MET A 68 6.92 19.62 -2.13
CA MET A 68 6.25 20.87 -2.56
C MET A 68 6.18 21.03 -4.08
N VAL A 69 6.77 20.10 -4.85
CA VAL A 69 6.86 20.18 -6.32
C VAL A 69 5.87 19.20 -6.94
N VAL A 70 5.15 19.64 -7.98
CA VAL A 70 4.32 18.74 -8.79
C VAL A 70 5.24 17.91 -9.68
N ALA A 71 5.41 16.63 -9.34
CA ALA A 71 6.25 15.69 -10.07
C ALA A 71 5.55 15.15 -11.31
N ASP A 72 4.23 14.90 -11.22
CA ASP A 72 3.40 14.48 -12.33
C ASP A 72 1.99 15.10 -12.21
N LYS A 73 1.43 15.53 -13.34
CA LYS A 73 0.08 16.10 -13.42
C LYS A 73 -0.97 15.06 -13.83
N ASN A 74 -0.55 13.93 -14.37
CA ASN A 74 -1.40 12.90 -14.99
C ASN A 74 -1.12 11.50 -14.40
N CYS A 75 -0.81 11.44 -13.10
CA CYS A 75 -0.56 10.18 -12.40
C CYS A 75 -1.87 9.38 -12.26
N MET A 76 -1.86 8.14 -12.73
CA MET A 76 -2.97 7.21 -12.59
C MET A 76 -2.98 6.60 -11.19
N LYS A 77 -4.08 6.80 -10.46
CA LYS A 77 -4.25 6.29 -9.09
C LYS A 77 -5.33 5.23 -8.94
N ILE A 78 -6.13 5.01 -9.98
CA ILE A 78 -7.15 3.96 -10.03
C ILE A 78 -6.57 2.81 -10.84
N HIS A 79 -6.45 1.65 -10.21
CA HIS A 79 -5.80 0.48 -10.81
C HIS A 79 -6.77 -0.68 -10.95
N TYR A 80 -6.64 -1.39 -12.08
CA TYR A 80 -7.38 -2.61 -12.34
C TYR A 80 -6.83 -3.77 -11.51
N ILE A 81 -7.73 -4.52 -10.89
CA ILE A 81 -7.39 -5.76 -10.16
C ILE A 81 -8.00 -6.98 -10.85
N ALA A 82 -9.29 -6.95 -11.14
CA ALA A 82 -10.06 -8.04 -11.75
C ALA A 82 -11.33 -7.48 -12.44
N PRO A 83 -12.11 -8.28 -13.23
CA PRO A 83 -13.20 -7.76 -14.06
C PRO A 83 -14.23 -6.84 -13.35
N ASN A 84 -14.47 -7.05 -12.05
CA ASN A 84 -15.39 -6.26 -11.23
C ASN A 84 -14.70 -5.60 -10.03
N ILE A 85 -13.37 -5.53 -10.01
CA ILE A 85 -12.60 -5.04 -8.86
C ILE A 85 -11.53 -4.05 -9.34
N TYR A 86 -11.60 -2.84 -8.79
CA TYR A 86 -10.59 -1.80 -8.93
C TYR A 86 -10.14 -1.36 -7.54
N CYS A 87 -8.90 -0.89 -7.43
CA CYS A 87 -8.39 -0.29 -6.21
C CYS A 87 -7.85 1.12 -6.49
N CYS A 88 -7.68 1.91 -5.44
CA CYS A 88 -7.07 3.23 -5.54
C CYS A 88 -5.85 3.31 -4.62
N GLY A 89 -4.73 3.83 -5.13
CA GLY A 89 -3.46 3.93 -4.41
C GLY A 89 -3.23 5.31 -3.79
N ALA A 90 -2.93 5.37 -2.49
CA ALA A 90 -2.45 6.56 -1.79
C ALA A 90 -1.19 6.25 -0.96
N GLY A 91 -0.44 7.29 -0.60
CA GLY A 91 0.87 7.13 0.01
C GLY A 91 1.96 7.10 -1.06
N VAL A 92 3.04 6.35 -0.81
CA VAL A 92 4.18 6.26 -1.74
C VAL A 92 3.73 5.59 -3.04
N ALA A 93 3.87 6.29 -4.16
CA ALA A 93 3.35 5.82 -5.46
C ALA A 93 3.92 4.46 -5.88
N ALA A 94 5.23 4.26 -5.71
CA ALA A 94 5.89 2.99 -6.05
C ALA A 94 5.35 1.82 -5.21
N ASP A 95 5.12 2.02 -3.92
CA ASP A 95 4.61 0.97 -3.03
C ASP A 95 3.17 0.58 -3.42
N ALA A 96 2.34 1.58 -3.74
CA ALA A 96 0.97 1.36 -4.19
C ALA A 96 0.92 0.57 -5.51
N GLU A 97 1.79 0.91 -6.46
CA GLU A 97 1.85 0.23 -7.77
C GLU A 97 2.31 -1.22 -7.63
N VAL A 98 3.43 -1.46 -6.94
CA VAL A 98 3.96 -2.83 -6.76
C VAL A 98 2.97 -3.71 -5.99
N THR A 99 2.35 -3.17 -4.94
CA THR A 99 1.34 -3.91 -4.16
C THR A 99 0.13 -4.26 -5.02
N THR A 100 -0.35 -3.31 -5.82
CA THR A 100 -1.48 -3.52 -6.74
C THR A 100 -1.16 -4.60 -7.78
N GLN A 101 0.03 -4.57 -8.38
CA GLN A 101 0.46 -5.58 -9.35
C GLN A 101 0.56 -6.99 -8.73
N MET A 102 1.06 -7.09 -7.50
CA MET A 102 1.07 -8.36 -6.77
C MET A 102 -0.35 -8.85 -6.46
N MET A 103 -1.26 -7.96 -6.11
CA MET A 103 -2.66 -8.32 -5.85
C MET A 103 -3.37 -8.76 -7.14
N SER A 104 -3.22 -8.01 -8.23
CA SER A 104 -3.87 -8.32 -9.50
C SER A 104 -3.38 -9.66 -10.05
N SER A 105 -2.07 -9.92 -10.04
CA SER A 105 -1.52 -11.23 -10.45
C SER A 105 -2.09 -12.39 -9.64
N ASN A 106 -2.17 -12.27 -8.31
CA ASN A 106 -2.72 -13.33 -7.46
C ASN A 106 -4.24 -13.55 -7.64
N MET A 107 -4.99 -12.53 -8.07
CA MET A 107 -6.42 -12.65 -8.35
C MET A 107 -6.72 -13.12 -9.77
N LEU A 108 -5.83 -12.85 -10.74
CA LEU A 108 -5.95 -13.32 -12.12
C LEU A 108 -5.68 -14.82 -12.26
N PHE A 109 -4.87 -15.40 -11.38
CA PHE A 109 -4.54 -16.84 -11.39
C PHE A 109 -5.44 -17.71 -10.50
N ARG A 110 -6.56 -17.17 -10.01
CA ARG A 110 -7.58 -17.89 -9.24
C ARG A 110 -8.89 -17.94 -9.99
#